data_AF-A0AAW5FDA9-F1
#
_entry.id   AF-A0AAW5FDA9-F1
#
_cell.length_a   1.000
_cell.length_b   1.000
_cell.length_c   1.000
_cell.angle_alpha   90.00
_cell.angle_beta   90.00
_cell.angle_gamma   90.00
#
_symmetry.space_group_name_H-M   'P 1'
#
loop_
_entity.id
_entity.type
_entity.pdbx_description
1 polymer ?
#
loop_
_entity_poly.entity_id
_entity_poly.type
_entity_poly.pdbx_seq_one_letter_code
_entity_poly.pdbx_strand_id
1 'polypeptide(L)' 'MDYRAYIMGEDGRISGVHEMDCADDEEATAKARQLLDGHDLEVWHRDRRVTVLKHHTRQ' A
#
# COMPACT_ATOMS: atom_id res chain seq x y z
N MET A 1 -7.55 6.79 12.90
CA MET A 1 -6.94 6.85 11.58
C MET A 1 -7.02 5.45 11.00
N ASP A 2 -7.70 5.27 9.87
CA ASP A 2 -8.09 3.94 9.35
C ASP A 2 -7.36 3.65 8.04
N TYR A 3 -6.04 3.81 8.03
CA TYR A 3 -5.24 3.52 6.85
C TYR A 3 -4.88 2.03 6.81
N ARG A 4 -5.03 1.43 5.63
CA ARG A 4 -4.70 0.04 5.36
C ARG A 4 -3.90 -0.04 4.09
N ALA A 5 -2.71 -0.62 4.18
CA ALA A 5 -1.91 -0.98 3.03
C ALA A 5 -2.19 -2.44 2.65
N TYR A 6 -2.74 -2.66 1.47
CA TYR A 6 -2.94 -3.99 0.91
C TYR A 6 -1.77 -4.31 -0.01
N ILE A 7 -1.06 -5.38 0.32
CA ILE A 7 0.07 -5.87 -0.46
C ILE A 7 -0.48 -6.86 -1.47
N MET A 8 -0.25 -6.58 -2.74
CA MET A 8 -0.67 -7.39 -3.87
C MET A 8 0.51 -8.28 -4.29
N GLY A 9 0.30 -9.60 -4.25
CA GLY A 9 1.24 -10.57 -4.76
C GLY A 9 1.29 -10.53 -6.29
N GLU A 10 2.30 -11.20 -6.86
CA GLU A 10 2.49 -11.30 -8.31
C GLU A 10 1.32 -11.97 -9.04
N ASP A 11 0.47 -12.72 -8.33
CA ASP A 11 -0.75 -13.32 -8.87
C ASP A 11 -1.94 -12.37 -8.92
N GLY A 12 -1.76 -11.12 -8.47
CA GLY A 12 -2.82 -10.11 -8.40
C GLY A 12 -3.80 -10.34 -7.25
N ARG A 13 -3.45 -11.19 -6.26
CA ARG A 13 -4.20 -11.35 -5.02
C ARG A 13 -3.56 -10.58 -3.88
N ILE A 14 -4.39 -10.26 -2.88
CA ILE A 14 -3.92 -9.67 -1.64
C ILE A 14 -3.09 -10.73 -0.90
N SER A 15 -1.79 -10.51 -0.85
CA SER A 15 -0.83 -11.34 -0.12
C SER A 15 -0.79 -10.96 1.37
N GLY A 16 -1.10 -9.70 1.69
CA GLY A 16 -1.17 -9.23 3.07
C GLY A 16 -1.90 -7.91 3.21
N VAL A 17 -2.33 -7.62 4.44
CA VAL A 17 -2.87 -6.32 4.84
C VAL A 17 -2.06 -5.80 6.02
N HIS A 18 -1.66 -4.53 5.94
CA HIS A 18 -0.95 -3.83 7.00
C HIS A 18 -1.80 -2.65 7.46
N GLU A 19 -2.30 -2.72 8.68
CA GLU A 19 -3.03 -1.61 9.30
C GLU A 19 -2.02 -0.57 9.76
N MET A 20 -2.23 0.67 9.34
CA MET A 20 -1.31 1.77 9.57
C MET A 20 -2.03 2.90 10.27
N ASP A 21 -1.48 3.32 11.41
CA ASP A 21 -1.84 4.59 12.02
C ASP A 21 -0.96 5.68 11.38
N CYS A 22 -1.60 6.52 10.56
CA CYS A 22 -1.01 7.64 9.82
C CYS A 22 -1.95 8.83 9.95
N ALA A 23 -1.43 10.03 10.23
CA ALA A 23 -2.27 11.21 10.35
C ALA A 23 -2.81 11.66 8.99
N ASP A 24 -1.98 11.55 7.96
CA ASP A 24 -2.24 12.08 6.63
C ASP A 24 -1.87 11.10 5.51
N ASP A 25 -2.40 11.37 4.32
CA ASP A 25 -2.15 10.61 3.09
C ASP A 25 -0.64 10.55 2.75
N GLU A 26 0.12 11.60 3.08
CA GLU A 26 1.58 11.66 2.87
C GLU A 26 2.33 10.67 3.76
N GLU A 27 2.02 10.63 5.06
CA GLU A 27 2.64 9.66 5.98
C GLU A 27 2.28 8.22 5.58
N ALA A 28 1.03 7.99 5.19
CA ALA A 28 0.57 6.69 4.71
C ALA A 28 1.33 6.28 3.46
N THR A 29 1.54 7.21 2.52
CA THR A 29 2.32 6.96 1.30
C THR A 29 3.79 6.69 1.61
N ALA A 30 4.40 7.43 2.55
CA ALA A 30 5.80 7.26 2.92
C ALA A 30 6.07 5.90 3.60
N LYS A 31 5.20 5.47 4.52
CA LYS A 31 5.27 4.14 5.14
C LYS A 31 5.00 3.03 4.12
N ALA A 32 4.00 3.20 3.27
CA ALA A 32 3.70 2.22 2.22
C ALA A 32 4.85 2.07 1.21
N ARG A 33 5.56 3.15 0.88
CA ARG A 33 6.78 3.10 0.05
C ARG A 33 7.91 2.30 0.67
N GLN A 34 8.05 2.33 2.00
CA GLN A 34 9.04 1.50 2.70
C GLN A 34 8.66 0.02 2.71
N LEU A 35 7.37 -0.30 2.61
CA LEU A 35 6.85 -1.66 2.48
C LEU A 35 6.84 -2.17 1.03
N LEU A 36 7.17 -1.32 0.04
CA LEU A 36 7.20 -1.64 -1.37
C LEU A 36 8.45 -2.49 -1.71
N ASP A 37 8.49 -3.71 -1.21
CA ASP A 37 9.55 -4.69 -1.46
C ASP A 37 9.09 -5.63 -2.59
N GLY A 38 9.38 -5.28 -3.84
CA GLY A 38 9.11 -6.18 -4.98
C GLY A 38 7.64 -6.35 -5.39
N HIS A 39 6.68 -5.87 -4.58
CA HIS A 39 5.26 -6.14 -4.75
C HIS A 39 4.45 -4.85 -4.96
N ASP A 40 3.35 -4.95 -5.71
CA ASP A 40 2.38 -3.87 -5.81
C ASP A 40 1.68 -3.66 -4.45
N LEU A 41 1.39 -2.42 -4.08
CA LEU A 41 0.79 -2.09 -2.79
C LEU A 41 -0.26 -0.98 -2.95
N GLU A 42 -1.47 -1.20 -2.44
CA GLU A 42 -2.55 -0.22 -2.45
C GLU A 42 -2.81 0.32 -1.05
N VAL A 43 -2.76 1.64 -0.90
CA VAL A 43 -3.10 2.31 0.36
C VAL A 43 -4.54 2.79 0.29
N TRP A 44 -5.32 2.38 1.28
CA TRP A 44 -6.72 2.73 1.44
C TRP A 44 -6.95 3.41 2.78
N HIS A 45 -7.84 4.39 2.79
CA HIS A 45 -8.35 5.03 3.98
C HIS A 45 -9.85 4.80 4.04
N ARG A 46 -10.27 3.81 4.85
CA ARG A 46 -11.65 3.28 4.87
C ARG A 46 -12.10 2.83 3.47
N ASP A 47 -12.98 3.59 2.84
CA ASP A 47 -13.56 3.31 1.50
C ASP A 47 -12.84 4.09 0.38
N ARG A 48 -11.92 5.00 0.74
CA ARG A 48 -11.20 5.83 -0.22
C ARG A 48 -9.82 5.23 -0.50
N ARG A 49 -9.54 4.92 -1.75
CA ARG A 49 -8.16 4.59 -2.17
C ARG A 49 -7.31 5.86 -2.20
N VAL A 50 -6.25 5.88 -1.42
CA VAL A 50 -5.35 7.02 -1.23
C VAL A 50 -4.30 7.03 -2.33
N THR A 51 -3.58 5.92 -2.48
CA THR A 51 -2.54 5.78 -3.49
C THR A 51 -2.33 4.31 -3.87
N VAL A 52 -1.83 4.09 -5.07
CA VAL A 52 -1.41 2.78 -5.57
C VAL A 52 0.06 2.87 -5.89
N LEU A 53 0.87 2.16 -5.13
CA LEU A 53 2.31 2.04 -5.36
C LEU A 53 2.52 0.79 -6.19
N LYS A 54 2.92 0.97 -7.44
CA LYS A 54 3.26 -0.17 -8.27
C LYS A 54 4.73 -0.51 -8.13
N HIS A 55 5.04 -1.78 -7.94
CA HIS A 55 6.42 -2.20 -8.09
C HIS A 55 6.73 -2.20 -9.59
N HIS A 56 7.50 -1.21 -10.03
CA HIS A 56 8.00 -1.19 -11.40
C HIS A 56 9.08 -2.28 -11.50
N THR A 57 8.67 -3.51 -11.78
CA THR A 57 9.58 -4.53 -12.28
C THR A 57 10.20 -3.97 -13.54
N ARG A 58 11.46 -3.53 -13.42
CA ARG A 58 12.27 -3.17 -14.57
C ARG A 58 12.40 -4.46 -15.39
N GLN A 59 11.70 -4.51 -16.53
CA GLN A 59 11.93 -5.52 -17.57
C GLN A 59 13.38 -5.46 -18.07
#